data_AF-A0A1Q3NHC2-F1
#
_entry.id   AF-A0A1Q3NHC2-F1
#
_cell.length_a   1.000
_cell.length_b   1.000
_cell.length_c   1.000
_cell.angle_alpha   90.00
_cell.angle_beta   90.00
_cell.angle_gamma   90.00
#
_symmetry.space_group_name_H-M   'P 1'
#
loop_
_entity.id
_entity.type
_entity.pdbx_description
1 polymer ?
#
loop_
_entity_poly.entity_id
_entity_poly.type
_entity_poly.pdbx_seq_one_letter_code
_entity_poly.pdbx_strand_id
1 'polypeptide(L)'
;MKEILILCAILACNSANAMDKIEIIRDIPNMSKDKIYTSTKQWIAQTFVSAQDVIQFDDKEAGTLIIKGNVDYPCSGNWSCTHHGLTNDAIDFTMKVDMKDQKMRITVDDIFLVL
;
A
#
# COMPACT_ATOMS: atom_id res chain seq x y z
N MET A 1 11.94 39.43 -10.14
CA MET A 1 12.25 38.14 -9.49
C MET A 1 10.99 37.46 -8.96
N LYS A 2 9.98 37.25 -9.81
CA LYS A 2 8.71 36.56 -9.46
C LYS A 2 8.23 35.63 -10.58
N GLU A 3 8.78 35.80 -11.79
CA GLU A 3 8.46 35.01 -12.98
C GLU A 3 9.20 33.65 -13.06
N ILE A 4 10.29 33.46 -12.30
CA ILE A 4 11.15 32.25 -12.40
C ILE A 4 10.67 31.08 -11.54
N LEU A 5 9.88 31.31 -10.48
CA LEU A 5 9.40 30.21 -9.64
C LEU A 5 8.24 29.41 -10.26
N ILE A 6 7.54 29.96 -11.24
CA ILE A 6 6.34 29.32 -11.84
C ILE A 6 6.72 28.24 -12.87
N LEU A 7 7.95 28.29 -13.41
CA LEU A 7 8.40 27.35 -14.45
C LEU A 7 8.76 25.95 -13.91
N CYS A 8 9.03 25.81 -12.61
CA CYS A 8 9.36 24.51 -12.01
C CYS A 8 8.11 23.68 -11.65
N ALA A 9 6.92 24.30 -11.60
CA ALA A 9 5.67 23.63 -11.28
C ALA A 9 5.03 22.90 -12.48
N ILE A 10 5.53 23.14 -13.70
CA ILE A 10 4.88 22.68 -14.95
C ILE A 10 5.63 21.48 -15.58
N LEU A 11 6.81 21.11 -15.06
CA LEU A 11 7.66 20.03 -15.61
C LEU A 11 7.72 18.75 -14.78
N ALA A 12 6.94 18.64 -13.71
CA ALA A 12 6.73 17.38 -12.99
C ALA A 12 5.25 16.97 -12.98
N CYS A 13 4.55 17.18 -14.10
CA CYS A 13 3.39 16.34 -14.42
C CYS A 13 3.93 14.99 -14.92
N ASN A 14 4.61 14.26 -14.04
CA ASN A 14 4.71 12.82 -14.22
C ASN A 14 3.31 12.31 -13.89
N SER A 15 2.48 12.15 -14.90
CA SER A 15 1.32 11.27 -14.82
C SER A 15 1.85 9.84 -14.67
N ALA A 16 2.38 9.52 -13.49
CA ALA A 16 2.31 8.17 -12.98
C ALA A 16 0.81 7.88 -12.95
N ASN A 17 0.36 6.94 -13.79
CA ASN A 17 -0.99 6.43 -13.70
C ASN A 17 -1.11 5.73 -12.34
N ALA A 18 -1.36 6.50 -11.28
CA ALA A 18 -1.66 5.96 -9.98
C ALA A 18 -2.88 5.06 -10.20
N MET A 19 -2.73 3.75 -9.97
CA MET A 19 -3.88 2.87 -10.03
C MET A 19 -4.95 3.39 -9.06
N ASP A 20 -6.21 3.26 -9.46
CA ASP A 20 -7.33 3.72 -8.65
C ASP A 20 -7.25 3.15 -7.23
N LYS A 21 -7.55 4.01 -6.26
CA LYS A 21 -7.67 3.63 -4.84
C LYS A 21 -8.64 2.47 -4.69
N ILE A 22 -8.19 1.39 -4.06
CA ILE A 22 -9.01 0.22 -3.75
C ILE A 22 -9.51 0.34 -2.31
N GLU A 23 -10.83 0.23 -2.10
CA GLU A 23 -11.42 0.19 -0.76
C GLU A 23 -12.19 -1.11 -0.55
N ILE A 24 -11.88 -1.81 0.54
CA ILE A 24 -12.52 -3.05 0.94
C ILE A 24 -13.06 -2.88 2.36
N ILE A 25 -14.37 -3.07 2.53
CA ILE A 25 -15.02 -3.06 3.84
C ILE A 25 -15.43 -4.48 4.19
N ARG A 26 -15.08 -4.95 5.40
CA ARG A 26 -15.40 -6.30 5.88
C ARG A 26 -16.07 -6.24 7.24
N ASP A 27 -17.21 -6.91 7.35
CA ASP A 27 -17.84 -7.20 8.63
C ASP A 27 -17.21 -8.47 9.22
N ILE A 28 -16.90 -8.42 10.52
CA ILE A 28 -16.18 -9.45 11.26
C ILE A 28 -16.96 -9.73 12.56
N PRO A 29 -18.11 -10.44 12.46
CA PRO A 29 -19.02 -10.60 13.59
C PRO A 29 -18.31 -11.26 14.78
N ASN A 30 -18.69 -10.84 15.98
CA ASN A 30 -18.17 -11.37 17.25
C ASN A 30 -16.67 -11.12 17.52
N MET A 31 -16.04 -10.18 16.81
CA MET A 31 -14.67 -9.73 17.11
C MET A 31 -14.65 -8.28 17.57
N SER A 32 -13.96 -8.01 18.68
CA SER A 32 -13.68 -6.64 19.12
C SER A 32 -12.58 -6.00 18.27
N LYS A 33 -12.53 -4.67 18.26
CA LYS A 33 -11.45 -3.89 17.64
C LYS A 33 -10.08 -4.42 18.03
N ASP A 34 -9.85 -4.65 19.32
CA ASP A 34 -8.56 -5.11 19.85
C ASP A 34 -8.14 -6.49 19.32
N LYS A 35 -9.11 -7.41 19.15
CA LYS A 35 -8.84 -8.72 18.55
C LYS A 35 -8.52 -8.59 17.07
N ILE A 36 -9.31 -7.81 16.33
CA ILE A 36 -9.06 -7.55 14.91
C ILE A 36 -7.67 -6.95 14.75
N TYR A 37 -7.35 -5.92 15.53
CA TYR A 37 -6.07 -5.24 15.52
C TYR A 37 -4.89 -6.18 15.79
N THR A 38 -5.00 -7.01 16.83
CA THR A 38 -3.95 -7.99 17.18
C THR A 38 -3.77 -9.02 16.06
N SER A 39 -4.86 -9.55 15.51
CA SER A 39 -4.82 -10.50 14.40
C SER A 39 -4.26 -9.87 13.11
N THR A 40 -4.57 -8.60 12.84
CA THR A 40 -3.98 -7.87 11.72
C THR A 40 -2.47 -7.72 11.89
N LYS A 41 -1.97 -7.33 13.08
CA LYS A 41 -0.52 -7.27 13.31
C LYS A 41 0.18 -8.62 13.18
N GLN A 42 -0.46 -9.70 13.62
CA GLN A 42 0.04 -11.07 13.42
C GLN A 42 0.12 -11.43 11.94
N TRP A 43 -0.93 -11.11 11.16
CA TRP A 43 -0.93 -11.34 9.72
C TRP A 43 0.18 -10.56 9.01
N ILE A 44 0.42 -9.30 9.39
CA ILE A 44 1.53 -8.48 8.84
C ILE A 44 2.88 -9.17 9.10
N ALA A 45 3.12 -9.62 10.33
CA ALA A 45 4.36 -10.30 10.70
C ALA A 45 4.56 -11.65 9.99
N GLN A 46 3.50 -12.29 9.52
CA GLN A 46 3.57 -13.53 8.74
C GLN A 46 3.70 -13.28 7.23
N THR A 47 3.21 -12.14 6.75
CA THR A 47 3.11 -11.84 5.31
C THR A 47 4.35 -11.11 4.80
N PHE A 48 4.91 -10.20 5.59
CA PHE A 48 6.04 -9.37 5.18
C PHE A 48 7.34 -9.85 5.82
N VAL A 49 8.44 -9.72 5.08
CA VAL A 49 9.78 -10.14 5.54
C VAL A 49 10.16 -9.46 6.86
N SER A 50 9.81 -8.18 7.01
CA SER A 50 10.03 -7.40 8.24
C SER A 50 8.81 -6.54 8.52
N ALA A 51 8.02 -6.93 9.53
CA ALA A 51 6.87 -6.14 9.99
C ALA A 51 7.27 -4.72 10.44
N GLN A 52 8.45 -4.61 11.05
CA GLN A 52 8.98 -3.35 11.57
C GLN A 52 9.23 -2.36 10.43
N ASP A 53 9.71 -2.84 9.28
CA ASP A 53 10.07 -1.98 8.15
C ASP A 53 8.84 -1.54 7.35
N VAL A 54 7.79 -2.37 7.30
CA VAL A 54 6.59 -2.08 6.51
C VAL A 54 5.56 -1.24 7.29
N ILE A 55 5.47 -1.36 8.61
CA ILE A 55 4.52 -0.57 9.41
C ILE A 55 5.02 0.87 9.56
N GLN A 56 4.29 1.82 8.95
CA GLN A 56 4.60 3.25 8.98
C GLN A 56 3.82 4.02 10.04
N PHE A 57 2.68 3.48 10.47
CA PHE A 57 1.84 4.06 11.51
C PHE A 57 1.14 2.94 12.29
N ASP A 58 1.22 3.01 13.61
CA ASP A 58 0.68 2.02 14.55
C ASP A 58 -0.06 2.76 15.67
N ASP A 59 -1.38 2.86 15.56
CA ASP A 59 -2.24 3.45 16.59
C ASP A 59 -3.33 2.47 17.00
N LYS A 60 -3.09 1.80 18.13
CA LYS A 60 -4.03 0.85 18.72
C LYS A 60 -5.29 1.53 19.27
N GLU A 61 -5.19 2.76 19.76
CA GLU A 61 -6.33 3.47 20.33
C GLU A 61 -7.31 3.89 19.25
N ALA A 62 -6.81 4.48 18.16
CA ALA A 62 -7.61 4.80 16.98
C ALA A 62 -8.04 3.54 16.21
N GLY A 63 -7.30 2.43 16.34
CA GLY A 63 -7.52 1.21 15.57
C GLY A 63 -7.06 1.37 14.13
N THR A 64 -5.96 2.09 13.91
CA THR A 64 -5.45 2.41 12.57
C THR A 64 -4.03 1.87 12.41
N LEU A 65 -3.79 1.22 11.27
CA LEU A 65 -2.46 0.81 10.80
C LEU A 65 -2.23 1.40 9.41
N ILE A 66 -1.01 1.88 9.15
CA ILE A 66 -0.56 2.21 7.79
C ILE A 66 0.68 1.39 7.50
N ILE A 67 0.68 0.74 6.34
CA ILE A 67 1.72 -0.16 5.90
C ILE A 67 2.18 0.31 4.53
N LYS A 68 3.49 0.31 4.30
CA LYS A 68 4.09 0.44 2.98
C LYS A 68 4.82 -0.84 2.67
N GLY A 69 4.42 -1.50 1.60
CA GLY A 69 4.98 -2.77 1.19
C GLY A 69 5.24 -2.79 -0.29
N ASN A 70 5.98 -3.81 -0.71
CA ASN A 70 6.20 -4.13 -2.10
C ASN A 70 5.80 -5.59 -2.35
N VAL A 71 5.29 -5.87 -3.54
CA VAL A 71 5.04 -7.24 -4.01
C VAL A 71 5.65 -7.42 -5.39
N ASP A 72 6.16 -8.61 -5.68
CA ASP A 72 6.69 -8.91 -7.01
C ASP A 72 5.57 -8.79 -8.05
N TYR A 73 5.84 -8.06 -9.13
CA TYR A 73 4.89 -7.95 -10.23
C TYR A 73 4.75 -9.33 -10.89
N PRO A 74 3.54 -9.92 -10.93
CA PRO A 74 3.35 -11.28 -11.45
C PRO A 74 3.46 -11.28 -12.98
N CYS A 75 4.69 -11.28 -13.48
CA CYS A 75 4.99 -11.35 -14.90
C CYS A 75 5.31 -12.80 -15.29
N SER A 76 4.28 -13.56 -15.67
CA SER A 76 4.45 -14.95 -16.12
C SER A 76 4.58 -15.02 -17.66
N GLY A 77 5.81 -15.15 -18.16
CA GLY A 77 6.05 -15.47 -19.57
C GLY A 77 7.41 -15.00 -20.09
N ASN A 78 8.18 -15.94 -20.64
CA ASN A 78 9.56 -15.73 -21.12
C ASN A 78 9.71 -14.68 -22.24
N TRP A 79 8.61 -14.22 -22.84
CA TRP A 79 8.60 -13.31 -24.00
C TRP A 79 8.00 -11.92 -23.72
N SER A 80 7.27 -11.73 -22.60
CA SER A 80 6.55 -10.47 -22.34
C SER A 80 7.30 -9.49 -21.43
N CYS A 81 8.20 -9.97 -20.58
CA CYS A 81 8.84 -9.15 -19.54
C CYS A 81 10.32 -8.88 -19.87
N THR A 82 10.99 -9.82 -20.53
CA THR A 82 12.39 -9.75 -20.94
C THR A 82 12.67 -8.74 -22.06
N HIS A 83 11.71 -8.50 -22.97
CA HIS A 83 11.87 -7.51 -24.04
C HIS A 83 11.63 -6.06 -23.58
N HIS A 84 10.94 -5.86 -22.46
CA HIS A 84 10.63 -4.55 -21.89
C HIS A 84 11.50 -4.18 -20.68
N GLY A 85 12.50 -5.01 -20.33
CA GLY A 85 13.38 -4.77 -19.18
C GLY A 85 12.76 -5.06 -17.81
N LEU A 86 11.56 -5.68 -17.78
CA LEU A 86 10.71 -5.88 -16.60
C LEU A 86 11.08 -7.14 -15.81
N THR A 87 12.38 -7.36 -15.60
CA THR A 87 12.87 -8.64 -15.03
C THR A 87 12.92 -8.65 -13.51
N ASN A 88 12.57 -7.55 -12.83
CA ASN A 88 12.63 -7.47 -11.37
C ASN A 88 11.65 -6.43 -10.78
N ASP A 89 10.52 -6.25 -11.45
CA ASP A 89 9.60 -5.17 -11.10
C ASP A 89 8.83 -5.50 -9.83
N ALA A 90 8.87 -4.58 -8.88
CA ALA A 90 8.05 -4.63 -7.70
C ALA A 90 6.89 -3.63 -7.84
N ILE A 91 5.74 -3.97 -7.29
CA ILE A 91 4.64 -3.04 -7.09
C ILE A 91 4.77 -2.52 -5.67
N ASP A 92 5.13 -1.26 -5.52
CA ASP A 92 5.01 -0.56 -4.25
C ASP A 92 3.56 -0.16 -4.03
N PHE A 93 3.11 -0.24 -2.78
CA PHE A 93 1.76 0.18 -2.38
C PHE A 93 1.75 0.72 -0.95
N THR A 94 0.80 1.61 -0.68
CA THR A 94 0.39 1.98 0.67
C THR A 94 -0.93 1.29 1.01
N MET A 95 -1.00 0.67 2.17
CA MET A 95 -2.22 0.08 2.69
C MET A 95 -2.55 0.66 4.07
N LYS A 96 -3.73 1.26 4.17
CA LYS A 96 -4.33 1.70 5.43
C LYS A 96 -5.38 0.71 5.90
N VAL A 97 -5.34 0.33 7.17
CA VAL A 97 -6.33 -0.52 7.80
C VAL A 97 -6.95 0.23 8.97
N ASP A 98 -8.25 0.53 8.89
CA ASP A 98 -9.03 1.14 9.96
C ASP A 98 -9.97 0.11 10.57
N MET A 99 -9.97 -0.02 11.89
CA MET A 99 -10.64 -1.09 12.63
C MET A 99 -11.55 -0.53 13.71
N LYS A 100 -12.71 -1.14 13.85
CA LYS A 100 -13.62 -0.93 14.98
C LYS A 100 -14.24 -2.26 15.37
N ASP A 101 -15.09 -2.25 16.39
CA ASP A 101 -15.80 -3.46 16.77
C ASP A 101 -16.57 -4.03 15.57
N GLN A 102 -16.31 -5.31 15.34
CA GLN A 102 -16.96 -6.15 14.35
C GLN A 102 -16.80 -5.71 12.89
N LYS A 103 -15.85 -4.81 12.60
CA LYS A 103 -15.70 -4.25 11.25
C LYS A 103 -14.29 -3.72 11.00
N MET A 104 -13.83 -3.88 9.77
CA MET A 104 -12.62 -3.22 9.29
C MET A 104 -12.82 -2.63 7.90
N ARG A 105 -12.04 -1.59 7.60
CA ARG A 105 -11.85 -1.04 6.26
C ARG A 105 -10.37 -1.18 5.90
N ILE A 106 -10.10 -1.67 4.70
CA ILE A 106 -8.78 -1.70 4.08
C ILE A 106 -8.83 -0.74 2.90
N THR A 107 -7.87 0.16 2.83
CA THR A 107 -7.66 1.07 1.71
C THR A 107 -6.27 0.80 1.16
N VAL A 108 -6.16 0.57 -0.15
CA VAL A 108 -4.88 0.47 -0.84
C VAL A 108 -4.82 1.60 -1.86
N ASP A 109 -3.75 2.39 -1.78
CA ASP A 109 -3.45 3.52 -2.64
C ASP A 109 -1.94 3.62 -2.86
N ASP A 110 -1.50 4.68 -3.55
CA ASP A 110 -0.09 4.91 -3.88
C ASP A 110 0.56 3.67 -4.54
N ILE A 111 -0.16 3.08 -5.49
CA ILE A 111 0.28 1.86 -6.18
C ILE A 111 1.12 2.26 -7.39
N PHE A 112 2.40 1.89 -7.37
CA PHE A 112 3.34 2.22 -8.43
C PHE A 112 4.20 1.02 -8.81
N LEU A 113 4.47 0.87 -10.11
CA LEU A 113 5.42 -0.10 -10.61
C LEU A 113 6.84 0.49 -10.51
N VAL A 114 7.72 -0.24 -9.84
CA VAL A 114 9.15 0.07 -9.71
C VAL A 114 9.89 -0.72 -10.79
N LEU A 115 10.55 0.01 -11.69
CA LEU A 115 11.35 -0.51 -12.83
C LEU A 115 12.84 -0.62 -12.48
#